data_AF-A0A519I5X6-F1
#
_entry.id   AF-A0A519I5X6-F1
#
_cell.length_a   1.000
_cell.length_b   1.000
_cell.length_c   1.000
_cell.angle_alpha   90.00
_cell.angle_beta   90.00
_cell.angle_gamma   90.00
#
_symmetry.space_group_name_H-M   'P 1'
#
loop_
_entity.id
_entity.type
_entity.pdbx_description
1 polymer ?
#
loop_
_entity_poly.entity_id
_entity_poly.type
_entity_poly.pdbx_seq_one_letter_code
_entity_poly.pdbx_strand_id
1 'polypeptide(L)' 'AEALDVTGFMLHGGRRIGVQRDWADAGPDGAFLREVHDGACRWFDGVLGPDYNAAHRDHFHLESGGWRTCR' A
#
# COMPACT_ATOMS: atom_id res chain seq x y z
N ALA A 1 -7.68 -10.39 -11.83
CA ALA A 1 -6.32 -10.17 -11.31
C ALA A 1 -6.14 -11.13 -10.16
N GLU A 2 -4.98 -11.78 -10.07
CA GLU A 2 -4.60 -12.58 -8.91
C GLU A 2 -3.79 -11.65 -8.00
N ALA A 3 -4.49 -10.90 -7.15
CA ALA A 3 -3.93 -9.84 -6.34
C ALA A 3 -4.53 -9.82 -4.94
N LEU A 4 -3.76 -9.26 -4.01
CA LEU A 4 -4.19 -8.96 -2.66
C LEU A 4 -4.24 -7.45 -2.46
N ASP A 5 -5.40 -6.95 -2.05
CA ASP A 5 -5.60 -5.53 -1.77
C ASP A 5 -5.52 -5.25 -0.26
N VAL A 6 -4.65 -4.31 0.12
CA VAL A 6 -4.48 -3.88 1.52
C VAL A 6 -4.99 -2.46 1.69
N THR A 7 -6.05 -2.28 2.47
CA THR A 7 -6.62 -0.95 2.77
C THR A 7 -6.07 -0.32 4.05
N GLY A 8 -5.37 -1.11 4.89
CA GLY A 8 -4.81 -0.61 6.14
C GLY A 8 -4.35 -1.71 7.10
N PHE A 9 -3.88 -1.27 8.26
CA PHE A 9 -3.24 -2.06 9.29
C PHE A 9 -3.87 -1.78 10.65
N MET A 10 -4.06 -2.85 11.44
CA MET A 10 -4.39 -2.74 12.85
C MET A 10 -3.15 -3.12 13.66
N LEU A 11 -2.65 -2.17 14.43
CA LEU A 11 -1.50 -2.36 15.30
C LEU A 11 -1.94 -2.86 16.68
N HIS A 12 -0.96 -3.30 17.46
CA HIS A 12 -1.17 -3.62 18.86
C HIS A 12 -1.84 -2.45 19.60
N GLY A 13 -2.77 -2.76 20.51
CA GLY A 13 -3.59 -1.77 21.20
C GLY A 13 -4.77 -1.22 20.39
N GLY A 14 -5.02 -1.75 19.18
CA GLY A 14 -6.21 -1.43 18.38
C GLY A 14 -6.09 -0.16 17.52
N ARG A 15 -4.91 0.48 17.50
CA ARG A 15 -4.63 1.61 16.61
C ARG A 15 -4.76 1.17 15.15
N ARG A 16 -5.43 1.98 14.33
CA ARG A 16 -5.64 1.71 12.90
C ARG A 16 -4.91 2.72 12.05
N ILE A 17 -4.14 2.24 11.08
CA ILE A 17 -3.53 3.05 10.01
C ILE A 17 -4.21 2.64 8.70
N GLY A 18 -4.80 3.57 7.97
CA GLY A 18 -5.55 3.30 6.74
C GLY A 18 -4.90 3.99 5.55
N VAL A 19 -4.73 3.27 4.44
CA VAL A 19 -4.09 3.78 3.23
C VAL A 19 -4.77 5.06 2.75
N GLN A 20 -6.09 5.02 2.53
CA GLN A 20 -6.84 6.20 2.05
C GLN A 20 -6.71 7.43 2.96
N ARG A 21 -6.69 7.22 4.28
CA ARG A 21 -6.77 8.30 5.27
C ARG A 21 -5.40 8.89 5.56
N ASP A 22 -4.39 8.04 5.67
CA ASP A 22 -3.11 8.39 6.28
C ASP A 22 -1.96 8.44 5.25
N TRP A 23 -2.19 8.10 3.97
CA TRP A 23 -1.14 8.13 2.93
C TRP A 23 -0.47 9.49 2.79
N ALA A 24 -1.28 10.56 2.72
CA ALA A 24 -0.79 11.93 2.59
C ALA A 24 -0.25 12.53 3.91
N ASP A 25 -0.28 11.76 5.01
CA ASP A 25 0.28 12.21 6.28
C ASP A 25 1.81 12.33 6.18
N ALA A 26 2.35 13.50 6.53
CA ALA A 26 3.79 13.74 6.63
C ALA A 26 4.39 13.14 7.92
N GLY A 27 3.53 12.72 8.85
CA GLY A 27 3.89 12.09 10.11
C GLY A 27 4.22 10.59 10.02
N PRO A 28 4.32 9.92 11.18
CA PRO A 28 4.74 8.54 11.28
C PRO A 28 3.85 7.53 10.52
N ASP A 29 2.55 7.80 10.40
CA ASP A 29 1.61 6.84 9.81
C ASP A 29 1.74 6.79 8.30
N GLY A 30 1.84 7.95 7.66
CA GLY A 30 2.21 7.98 6.26
C GLY A 30 3.59 7.39 6.03
N ALA A 31 4.56 7.62 6.94
CA ALA A 31 5.93 7.14 6.78
C ALA A 31 5.98 5.61 6.80
N PHE A 32 5.23 5.02 7.74
CA PHE A 32 4.99 3.59 7.80
C PHE A 32 4.34 3.06 6.51
N LEU A 33 3.32 3.72 5.98
CA LEU A 33 2.66 3.29 4.74
C LEU A 33 3.60 3.32 3.52
N ARG A 34 4.47 4.33 3.43
CA ARG A 34 5.50 4.42 2.39
C ARG A 34 6.51 3.27 2.50
N GLU A 35 6.98 2.98 3.71
CA GLU A 35 7.89 1.86 3.97
C GLU A 35 7.26 0.50 3.62
N VAL A 36 5.97 0.32 3.92
CA VAL A 36 5.21 -0.89 3.55
C VAL A 36 5.13 -1.04 2.03
N HIS A 37 4.78 0.02 1.30
CA HIS A 37 4.68 0.00 -0.16
C HIS A 37 6.04 -0.29 -0.81
N ASP A 38 7.09 0.45 -0.43
CA ASP A 38 8.46 0.22 -0.90
C ASP A 38 8.95 -1.20 -0.54
N GLY A 39 8.54 -1.69 0.64
CA GLY A 39 8.80 -3.03 1.12
C GLY A 39 8.18 -4.12 0.25
N ALA A 40 6.93 -3.93 -0.14
CA ALA A 40 6.19 -4.85 -0.97
C ALA A 40 6.81 -5.01 -2.36
N CYS A 41 7.41 -3.94 -2.91
CA CYS A 41 8.07 -3.99 -4.22
C CYS A 41 9.26 -4.97 -4.30
N ARG A 42 9.76 -5.47 -3.16
CA ARG A 42 10.79 -6.52 -3.13
C ARG A 42 10.24 -7.94 -3.27
N TRP A 43 8.95 -8.13 -3.04
CA TRP A 43 8.31 -9.45 -2.91
C TRP A 43 7.24 -9.71 -3.97
N PHE A 44 6.56 -8.66 -4.42
CA PHE A 44 5.50 -8.75 -5.42
C PHE A 44 6.01 -8.28 -6.78
N ASP A 45 5.46 -8.83 -7.86
CA ASP A 45 5.82 -8.40 -9.21
C ASP A 45 5.14 -7.06 -9.53
N GLY A 46 3.88 -6.87 -9.13
CA GLY A 46 3.15 -5.60 -9.25
C GLY A 46 2.74 -5.03 -7.91
N VAL A 47 3.13 -3.77 -7.65
CA VAL A 47 2.73 -2.98 -6.48
C VAL A 47 2.23 -1.63 -6.96
N LEU A 48 0.96 -1.35 -6.71
CA LEU A 48 0.32 -0.08 -7.04
C LEU A 48 -0.24 0.56 -5.77
N GLY A 49 0.10 1.83 -5.54
CA GLY A 49 -0.36 2.62 -4.40
C GLY A 49 -1.17 3.86 -4.80
N PRO A 50 -1.50 4.71 -3.81
CA PRO A 50 -2.42 5.83 -4.01
C PRO A 50 -1.98 6.86 -5.04
N ASP A 51 -0.68 6.99 -5.28
CA ASP A 51 -0.12 7.94 -6.23
C ASP A 51 -0.15 7.44 -7.69
N TYR A 52 -0.47 6.15 -7.93
CA TYR A 52 -0.48 5.60 -9.28
C TYR A 52 -1.66 6.11 -10.11
N ASN A 53 -2.89 5.91 -9.63
CA ASN A 53 -4.10 6.42 -10.27
C ASN A 53 -5.32 6.38 -9.32
N ALA A 54 -6.43 6.95 -9.78
CA ALA A 54 -7.66 7.08 -8.99
C ALA A 54 -8.26 5.75 -8.50
N ALA A 55 -8.00 4.63 -9.19
CA ALA A 55 -8.51 3.33 -8.76
C ALA A 55 -7.78 2.79 -7.52
N HIS A 56 -6.52 3.18 -7.31
CA HIS A 56 -5.65 2.67 -6.24
C HIS A 56 -5.51 3.65 -5.06
N ARG A 57 -6.29 4.74 -5.05
CA ARG A 57 -6.20 5.81 -4.03
C ARG A 57 -6.45 5.37 -2.59
N ASP A 58 -7.05 4.21 -2.39
CA ASP A 58 -7.53 3.73 -1.08
C ASP A 58 -6.94 2.38 -0.65
N HIS A 59 -6.05 1.78 -1.44
CA HIS A 59 -5.42 0.50 -1.13
C HIS A 59 -4.05 0.34 -1.80
N PHE A 60 -3.29 -0.66 -1.34
CA PHE A 60 -2.18 -1.23 -2.09
C PHE A 60 -2.66 -2.45 -2.86
N HIS A 61 -2.47 -2.47 -4.17
CA HIS A 61 -2.69 -3.65 -5.01
C HIS A 61 -1.37 -4.42 -5.12
N LEU A 62 -1.34 -5.64 -4.61
CA LEU A 62 -0.16 -6.50 -4.55
C LEU A 62 -0.39 -7.76 -5.37
N GLU A 63 0.28 -7.88 -6.51
CA GLU A 63 0.12 -9.04 -7.41
C GLU A 63 1.41 -9.83 -7.59
N SER A 64 1.25 -11.15 -7.72
CA SER A 64 2.33 -12.08 -8.08
C SER A 64 2.12 -12.54 -9.52
N GLY A 65 3.18 -12.52 -10.34
CA GLY A 65 3.07 -12.69 -11.78
C GLY A 65 2.51 -11.45 -12.48
N GLY A 66 2.44 -11.50 -13.82
CA GLY A 66 2.04 -10.34 -14.62
C GLY A 66 3.23 -9.43 -14.95
N TRP A 67 3.01 -8.11 -14.87
CA TRP A 67 4.01 -7.11 -15.25
C TRP A 67 4.77 -6.59 -14.04
N ARG A 68 6.09 -6.45 -14.17
CA ARG A 68 6.91 -5.89 -13.10
C ARG A 68 6.72 -4.37 -12.99
N THR A 69 6.11 -3.92 -11.90
CA THR A 69 5.86 -2.50 -11.63
C THR A 69 5.83 -2.20 -10.14
N CYS A 70 6.35 -1.02 -9.77
CA CYS A 70 6.29 -0.46 -8.43
C CYS A 70 5.93 1.01 -8.58
N ARG A 71 4.69 1.38 -8.26
CA ARG A 71 4.10 2.70 -8.52
C ARG A 71 3.16 3.15 -7.42
#